data_AF-A0A7X5WT19-F1
#
_entry.id   AF-A0A7X5WT19-F1
#
_cell.length_a   1.000
_cell.length_b   1.000
_cell.length_c   1.000
_cell.angle_alpha   90.00
_cell.angle_beta   90.00
_cell.angle_gamma   90.00
#
_symmetry.space_group_name_H-M   'P 1'
#
loop_
_entity.id
_entity.type
_entity.pdbx_description
1 polymer ?
#
loop_
_entity_poly.entity_id
_entity_poly.type
_entity_poly.pdbx_seq_one_letter_code
_entity_poly.pdbx_strand_id
1 'polypeptide(L)'
;ETHELAEALSALPAGGEPDYMALAEVEDELGDVLLQVLFHAAIGREQGTFDIDDVAEGLRQKLVRRHPHVFGDVEVATADEVKSNWDAIKAAERGTDGSGSVLDGVPSGMPGLSRAAKVQNRAAKVGFDWPEAAPVLAKVREELGELEADLDHPARAEHE
;
A
#
# COMPACT_ATOMS: atom_id res chain seq x y z
N GLU A 1 -11.50 6.48 -7.40
CA GLU A 1 -11.38 6.66 -5.93
C GLU A 1 -9.92 6.57 -5.47
N THR A 2 -9.44 5.51 -4.78
CA THR A 2 -8.10 5.58 -4.15
C THR A 2 -6.92 5.68 -5.13
N HIS A 3 -7.12 5.25 -6.38
CA HIS A 3 -6.10 5.39 -7.42
C HIS A 3 -6.03 6.81 -7.97
N GLU A 4 -7.18 7.42 -8.28
CA GLU A 4 -7.29 8.80 -8.77
C GLU A 4 -6.80 9.79 -7.73
N LEU A 5 -7.15 9.62 -6.44
CA LEU A 5 -6.55 10.38 -5.35
C LEU A 5 -5.01 10.28 -5.32
N ALA A 6 -4.44 9.09 -5.57
CA ALA A 6 -2.99 8.91 -5.58
C ALA A 6 -2.34 9.61 -6.80
N GLU A 7 -3.03 9.64 -7.93
CA GLU A 7 -2.60 10.38 -9.12
C GLU A 7 -2.65 11.90 -8.89
N ALA A 8 -3.76 12.41 -8.37
CA ALA A 8 -3.94 13.82 -8.02
C ALA A 8 -2.86 14.30 -7.02
N LEU A 9 -2.57 13.51 -5.99
CA LEU A 9 -1.49 13.80 -5.03
C LEU A 9 -0.10 13.79 -5.70
N SER A 10 0.13 12.91 -6.67
CA SER A 10 1.42 12.81 -7.38
C SER A 10 1.62 13.97 -8.37
N ALA A 11 0.54 14.59 -8.82
CA ALA A 11 0.56 15.76 -9.69
C ALA A 11 0.89 17.06 -8.94
N LEU A 12 0.84 17.06 -7.59
CA LEU A 12 1.17 18.24 -6.80
C LEU A 12 2.64 18.67 -6.98
N PRO A 13 2.91 19.98 -7.14
CA PRO A 13 4.27 20.47 -7.24
C PRO A 13 5.02 20.26 -5.92
N ALA A 14 6.29 19.82 -5.99
CA ALA A 14 7.14 19.57 -4.82
C ALA A 14 7.55 20.86 -4.06
N GLY A 15 7.19 22.03 -4.56
CA GLY A 15 7.43 23.34 -3.96
C GLY A 15 7.05 24.47 -4.91
N GLY A 16 6.97 25.70 -4.38
CA GLY A 16 6.55 26.88 -5.13
C GLY A 16 5.24 27.47 -4.62
N GLU A 17 4.64 28.35 -5.43
CA GLU A 17 3.31 28.89 -5.13
C GLU A 17 2.25 27.76 -5.21
N PRO A 18 1.19 27.81 -4.39
CA PRO A 18 0.14 26.80 -4.42
C PRO A 18 -0.53 26.74 -5.80
N ASP A 19 -0.54 25.55 -6.40
CA ASP A 19 -1.39 25.27 -7.56
C ASP A 19 -2.81 25.00 -7.07
N TYR A 20 -3.64 26.05 -7.04
CA TYR A 20 -5.01 25.96 -6.56
C TYR A 20 -5.90 25.03 -7.39
N MET A 21 -5.58 24.80 -8.67
CA MET A 21 -6.34 23.87 -9.51
C MET A 21 -6.01 22.43 -9.14
N ALA A 22 -4.73 22.10 -8.98
CA ALA A 22 -4.30 20.77 -8.54
C ALA A 22 -4.79 20.47 -7.10
N LEU A 23 -4.81 21.47 -6.22
CA LEU A 23 -5.35 21.31 -4.86
C LEU A 23 -6.86 21.07 -4.86
N ALA A 24 -7.61 21.71 -5.77
CA ALA A 24 -9.05 21.47 -5.90
C ALA A 24 -9.36 20.04 -6.39
N GLU A 25 -8.54 19.50 -7.30
CA GLU A 25 -8.64 18.10 -7.75
C GLU A 25 -8.39 17.13 -6.60
N VAL A 26 -7.35 17.38 -5.78
CA VAL A 26 -7.11 16.58 -4.56
C VAL A 26 -8.28 16.66 -3.58
N GLU A 27 -8.89 17.84 -3.42
CA GLU A 27 -10.07 18.01 -2.56
C GLU A 27 -11.27 17.19 -3.06
N ASP A 28 -11.53 17.20 -4.36
CA ASP A 28 -12.62 16.44 -5.00
C ASP A 28 -12.42 14.93 -4.79
N GLU A 29 -11.23 14.43 -5.10
CA GLU A 29 -10.86 13.01 -4.93
C GLU A 29 -10.89 12.55 -3.46
N LEU A 30 -10.52 13.44 -2.52
CA LEU A 30 -10.70 13.17 -1.08
C LEU A 30 -12.18 13.08 -0.71
N GLY A 31 -13.04 13.88 -1.34
CA GLY A 31 -14.48 13.81 -1.23
C GLY A 31 -15.03 12.45 -1.64
N ASP A 32 -14.58 11.91 -2.77
CA ASP A 32 -15.02 10.61 -3.27
C ASP A 32 -14.55 9.45 -2.38
N VAL A 33 -13.32 9.50 -1.88
CA VAL A 33 -12.84 8.54 -0.88
C VAL A 33 -13.68 8.62 0.41
N LEU A 34 -14.00 9.83 0.88
CA LEU A 34 -14.84 10.02 2.06
C LEU A 34 -16.27 9.49 1.82
N LEU A 35 -16.83 9.71 0.64
CA LEU A 35 -18.13 9.18 0.23
C LEU A 35 -18.15 7.65 0.34
N GLN A 36 -17.11 6.96 -0.15
CA GLN A 36 -17.02 5.50 -0.01
C GLN A 36 -17.02 5.04 1.45
N VAL A 37 -16.29 5.74 2.33
CA VAL A 37 -16.26 5.42 3.76
C VAL A 37 -17.65 5.57 4.38
N LEU A 38 -18.33 6.68 4.13
CA LEU A 38 -19.67 6.94 4.66
C LEU A 38 -20.69 5.94 4.12
N PHE A 39 -20.61 5.58 2.85
CA PHE A 39 -21.53 4.64 2.20
C PHE A 39 -21.41 3.24 2.82
N HIS A 40 -20.19 2.74 3.00
CA HIS A 40 -19.96 1.42 3.62
C HIS A 40 -20.32 1.42 5.11
N ALA A 41 -20.06 2.51 5.83
CA ALA A 41 -20.49 2.66 7.22
C ALA A 41 -22.02 2.67 7.35
N ALA A 42 -22.73 3.29 6.42
CA ALA A 42 -24.20 3.27 6.39
C ALA A 42 -24.74 1.85 6.15
N ILE A 43 -24.17 1.12 5.18
CA ILE A 43 -24.51 -0.29 4.93
C ILE A 43 -24.21 -1.17 6.16
N GLY A 44 -23.04 -0.97 6.78
CA GLY A 44 -22.65 -1.68 8.00
C GLY A 44 -23.66 -1.49 9.13
N ARG A 45 -24.14 -0.26 9.30
CA ARG A 45 -25.15 0.10 10.30
C ARG A 45 -26.49 -0.57 10.02
N GLU A 46 -26.93 -0.59 8.75
CA GLU A 46 -28.15 -1.29 8.35
C GLU A 46 -28.08 -2.80 8.60
N GLN A 47 -26.89 -3.37 8.48
CA GLN A 47 -26.62 -4.78 8.79
C GLN A 47 -26.37 -5.06 10.28
N GLY A 48 -26.36 -4.02 11.13
CA GLY A 48 -26.08 -4.15 12.56
C GLY A 48 -24.65 -4.61 12.87
N THR A 49 -23.68 -4.26 12.02
CA THR A 49 -22.27 -4.71 12.14
C THR A 49 -21.34 -3.65 12.71
N PHE A 50 -21.19 -2.53 12.01
CA PHE A 50 -20.39 -1.37 12.44
C PHE A 50 -20.96 -0.09 11.80
N ASP A 51 -20.66 1.08 12.35
CA ASP A 51 -21.01 2.36 11.75
C ASP A 51 -19.82 3.33 11.64
N ILE A 52 -20.11 4.61 11.38
CA ILE A 52 -19.07 5.63 11.18
C ILE A 52 -18.33 5.95 12.48
N ASP A 53 -18.99 5.84 13.64
CA ASP A 53 -18.36 6.08 14.92
C ASP A 53 -17.38 4.95 15.25
N ASP A 54 -17.74 3.70 14.93
CA ASP A 54 -16.85 2.54 15.04
C ASP A 54 -15.59 2.69 14.16
N VAL A 55 -15.77 3.16 12.92
CA VAL A 55 -14.66 3.42 11.99
C VAL A 55 -13.73 4.51 12.54
N ALA A 56 -14.32 5.62 13.02
CA ALA A 56 -13.57 6.73 13.60
C ALA A 56 -12.81 6.31 14.87
N GLU A 57 -13.44 5.53 15.74
CA GLU A 57 -12.81 5.02 16.96
C GLU A 57 -11.67 4.05 16.63
N GLY A 58 -11.88 3.14 15.68
CA GLY A 58 -10.83 2.25 15.20
C GLY A 58 -9.63 3.00 14.61
N LEU A 59 -9.87 4.10 13.88
CA LEU A 59 -8.82 4.99 13.40
C LEU A 59 -8.10 5.69 14.57
N ARG A 60 -8.84 6.28 15.51
CA ARG A 60 -8.29 6.97 16.68
C ARG A 60 -7.38 6.05 17.50
N GLN A 61 -7.83 4.83 17.79
CA GLN A 61 -7.04 3.84 18.52
C GLN A 61 -5.76 3.45 17.75
N LYS A 62 -5.84 3.25 16.42
CA LYS A 62 -4.67 2.99 15.58
C LYS A 62 -3.68 4.16 15.59
N LEU A 63 -4.17 5.39 15.51
CA LEU A 63 -3.33 6.59 15.51
C LEU A 63 -2.55 6.73 16.82
N VAL A 64 -3.23 6.58 17.96
CA VAL A 64 -2.59 6.63 19.29
C VAL A 64 -1.56 5.52 19.43
N ARG A 65 -1.91 4.28 19.10
CA ARG A 65 -1.03 3.12 19.27
C ARG A 65 0.22 3.18 18.40
N ARG A 66 0.10 3.67 17.17
CA ARG A 66 1.22 3.69 16.20
C ARG A 66 2.05 4.98 16.25
N HIS A 67 1.60 6.01 16.97
CA HIS A 67 2.38 7.22 17.23
C HIS A 67 2.67 7.40 18.74
N PRO A 68 3.39 6.47 19.38
CA PRO A 68 3.74 6.61 20.79
C PRO A 68 4.68 7.80 21.05
N HIS A 69 5.28 8.38 20.00
CA HIS A 69 6.08 9.59 20.06
C HIS A 69 5.27 10.89 20.04
N VAL A 70 3.99 10.83 19.66
CA VAL A 70 3.08 11.99 19.72
C VAL A 70 2.16 11.87 20.94
N PHE A 71 1.73 10.66 21.28
CA PHE A 71 0.68 10.41 22.29
C PHE A 71 1.15 9.63 23.53
N GLY A 72 2.44 9.29 23.62
CA GLY A 72 3.02 8.55 24.74
C GLY A 72 4.41 9.07 25.10
N ASP A 73 5.25 8.20 25.66
CA ASP A 73 6.54 8.58 26.26
C ASP A 73 7.76 8.24 25.38
N VAL A 74 7.55 7.83 24.12
CA VAL A 74 8.66 7.42 23.24
C VAL A 74 9.28 8.64 22.58
N GLU A 75 10.49 9.03 22.98
CA GLU A 75 11.21 10.07 22.25
C GLU A 75 11.88 9.54 21.00
N VAL A 76 11.73 10.27 19.90
CA VAL A 76 12.37 10.01 18.60
C VAL A 76 13.00 11.31 18.12
N ALA A 77 14.24 11.24 17.66
CA ALA A 77 15.02 12.42 17.27
C ALA A 77 14.93 12.72 15.77
N THR A 78 14.53 11.74 14.95
CA THR A 78 14.53 11.87 13.49
C THR A 78 13.27 11.30 12.82
N ALA A 79 12.97 11.77 11.61
CA ALA A 79 11.89 11.24 10.79
C ALA A 79 12.10 9.74 10.41
N ASP A 80 13.36 9.31 10.27
CA ASP A 80 13.69 7.91 10.00
C ASP A 80 13.39 7.02 11.20
N GLU A 81 13.66 7.49 12.42
CA GLU A 81 13.30 6.80 13.65
C GLU A 81 11.77 6.69 13.81
N VAL A 82 11.02 7.76 13.50
CA VAL A 82 9.55 7.73 13.45
C VAL A 82 9.05 6.64 12.50
N LYS A 83 9.59 6.59 11.28
CA LYS A 83 9.21 5.62 10.25
C LYS A 83 9.57 4.18 10.66
N SER A 84 10.75 3.97 11.24
CA SER A 84 11.20 2.67 11.72
C SER A 84 10.30 2.14 12.85
N ASN A 85 9.99 2.99 13.83
CA ASN A 85 9.10 2.64 14.93
C ASN A 85 7.69 2.31 14.43
N TRP A 86 7.16 3.11 13.50
CA TRP A 86 5.88 2.86 12.84
C TRP A 86 5.83 1.49 12.15
N ASP A 87 6.86 1.16 11.37
CA ASP A 87 6.93 -0.11 10.65
C ASP A 87 7.09 -1.31 11.60
N ALA A 88 7.82 -1.15 12.70
CA ALA A 88 7.97 -2.16 13.76
C ALA A 88 6.62 -2.45 14.45
N ILE A 89 5.88 -1.41 14.85
CA ILE A 89 4.54 -1.56 15.47
C ILE A 89 3.60 -2.26 14.49
N LYS A 90 3.60 -1.85 13.21
CA LYS A 90 2.80 -2.52 12.16
C LYS A 90 3.19 -3.98 11.95
N ALA A 91 4.46 -4.35 12.14
CA ALA A 91 4.91 -5.73 12.02
C ALA A 91 4.45 -6.57 13.22
N ALA A 92 4.55 -6.03 14.42
CA ALA A 92 4.08 -6.70 15.64
C ALA A 92 2.57 -7.00 15.59
N GLU A 93 1.77 -6.06 15.11
CA GLU A 93 0.31 -6.25 14.91
C GLU A 93 -0.02 -7.38 13.90
N ARG A 94 0.80 -7.56 12.85
CA ARG A 94 0.56 -8.66 11.89
C ARG A 94 0.89 -10.04 12.47
N GLY A 95 1.85 -10.10 13.39
CA GLY A 95 2.24 -11.33 14.08
C GLY A 95 1.17 -11.83 15.06
N THR A 96 0.27 -10.96 15.53
CA THR A 96 -0.84 -11.34 16.41
C THR A 96 -2.05 -11.90 15.66
N ASP A 97 -2.18 -11.63 14.36
CA ASP A 97 -3.33 -12.02 13.53
C ASP A 97 -3.21 -13.44 12.93
N GLY A 98 -2.23 -14.24 13.38
CA GLY A 98 -2.05 -15.63 12.94
C GLY A 98 -1.47 -15.79 11.52
N SER A 99 -1.01 -14.71 10.89
CA SER A 99 -0.38 -14.75 9.56
C SER A 99 1.06 -15.29 9.66
N GLY A 100 1.31 -16.44 9.05
CA GLY A 100 2.58 -17.16 9.13
C GLY A 100 3.55 -16.88 7.97
N SER A 101 3.06 -16.32 6.86
CA SER A 101 3.88 -16.03 5.68
C SER A 101 4.23 -14.54 5.57
N VAL A 102 5.47 -14.26 5.19
CA VAL A 102 5.99 -12.90 4.91
C VAL A 102 5.12 -12.17 3.86
N LEU A 103 4.47 -12.91 2.97
CA LEU A 103 3.65 -12.39 1.89
C LEU A 103 2.16 -12.24 2.26
N ASP A 104 1.73 -12.65 3.46
CA ASP A 104 0.32 -12.62 3.86
C ASP A 104 -0.25 -11.19 3.90
N GLY A 105 -1.38 -10.96 3.23
CA GLY A 105 -1.99 -9.63 3.11
C GLY A 105 -1.49 -8.79 1.92
N VAL A 106 -0.92 -9.43 0.89
CA VAL A 106 -0.91 -8.86 -0.48
C VAL A 106 -2.23 -9.25 -1.15
N PRO A 107 -3.15 -8.30 -1.40
CA PRO A 107 -4.44 -8.62 -2.03
C PRO A 107 -4.25 -9.23 -3.43
N SER A 108 -5.07 -10.23 -3.77
CA SER A 108 -5.09 -10.84 -5.10
C SER A 108 -5.63 -9.89 -6.17
N GLY A 109 -6.61 -9.04 -5.83
CA GLY A 109 -7.22 -8.07 -6.74
C GLY A 109 -6.41 -6.80 -7.01
N MET A 110 -5.16 -6.72 -6.57
CA MET A 110 -4.30 -5.56 -6.81
C MET A 110 -3.77 -5.56 -8.26
N PRO A 111 -3.68 -4.40 -8.95
CA PRO A 111 -3.10 -4.33 -10.29
C PRO A 111 -1.69 -4.95 -10.36
N GLY A 112 -1.36 -5.58 -11.49
CA GLY A 112 -0.18 -6.44 -11.63
C GLY A 112 1.13 -5.81 -11.17
N LEU A 113 1.43 -4.58 -11.61
CA LEU A 113 2.64 -3.86 -11.22
C LEU A 113 2.66 -3.48 -9.73
N SER A 114 1.57 -2.91 -9.22
CA SER A 114 1.44 -2.56 -7.80
C SER A 114 1.57 -3.79 -6.89
N ARG A 115 1.02 -4.92 -7.34
CA ARG A 115 1.14 -6.20 -6.66
C ARG A 115 2.59 -6.70 -6.67
N ALA A 116 3.26 -6.68 -7.83
CA ALA A 116 4.67 -7.07 -7.95
C ALA A 116 5.58 -6.23 -7.03
N ALA A 117 5.42 -4.90 -7.06
CA ALA A 117 6.15 -3.99 -6.18
C ALA A 117 5.90 -4.30 -4.69
N LYS A 118 4.66 -4.59 -4.30
CA LYS A 118 4.31 -4.92 -2.91
C LYS A 118 4.90 -6.26 -2.46
N VAL A 119 4.94 -7.26 -3.34
CA VAL A 119 5.59 -8.55 -3.08
C VAL A 119 7.10 -8.37 -2.91
N GLN A 120 7.75 -7.67 -3.84
CA GLN A 120 9.19 -7.39 -3.78
C GLN A 120 9.57 -6.63 -2.51
N ASN A 121 8.83 -5.57 -2.17
CA ASN A 121 9.05 -4.80 -0.93
C ASN A 121 8.92 -5.66 0.34
N ARG A 122 8.07 -6.68 0.35
CA ARG A 122 7.96 -7.61 1.50
C ARG A 122 9.11 -8.60 1.55
N ALA A 123 9.53 -9.10 0.40
CA ALA A 123 10.66 -10.01 0.31
C ALA A 123 11.97 -9.30 0.73
N ALA A 124 12.15 -8.05 0.31
CA ALA A 124 13.30 -7.22 0.69
C ALA A 124 13.41 -7.03 2.22
N LYS A 125 12.27 -6.91 2.92
CA LYS A 125 12.23 -6.78 4.40
C LYS A 125 12.82 -7.98 5.15
N VAL A 126 12.90 -9.16 4.53
CA VAL A 126 13.55 -10.35 5.10
C VAL A 126 14.92 -10.63 4.47
N GLY A 127 15.49 -9.65 3.76
CA GLY A 127 16.79 -9.76 3.10
C GLY A 127 16.76 -10.48 1.75
N PHE A 128 15.57 -10.77 1.21
CA PHE A 128 15.41 -11.31 -0.13
C PHE A 128 15.30 -10.17 -1.15
N ASP A 129 16.44 -9.57 -1.47
CA ASP A 129 16.57 -8.52 -2.49
C ASP A 129 17.94 -8.60 -3.17
N TRP A 130 18.06 -7.97 -4.33
CA TRP A 130 19.31 -7.87 -5.07
C TRP A 130 20.20 -6.77 -4.49
N PRO A 131 21.49 -7.03 -4.24
CA PRO A 131 22.40 -6.01 -3.72
C PRO A 131 22.77 -4.95 -4.76
N GLU A 132 22.63 -5.27 -6.05
CA GLU A 132 23.04 -4.42 -7.18
C GLU A 132 22.03 -4.52 -8.33
N ALA A 133 21.95 -3.47 -9.14
CA ALA A 133 21.01 -3.40 -10.27
C ALA A 133 21.40 -4.28 -11.47
N ALA A 134 22.69 -4.56 -11.67
CA ALA A 134 23.16 -5.31 -12.83
C ALA A 134 22.60 -6.76 -12.89
N PRO A 135 22.58 -7.53 -11.78
CA PRO A 135 21.88 -8.82 -11.72
C PRO A 135 20.38 -8.76 -12.04
N VAL A 136 19.69 -7.69 -11.63
CA VAL A 136 18.26 -7.49 -11.94
C VAL A 136 18.04 -7.39 -13.44
N LEU A 137 18.85 -6.58 -14.12
CA LEU A 137 18.76 -6.41 -15.57
C LEU A 137 19.13 -7.70 -16.32
N ALA A 138 20.07 -8.48 -15.81
CA ALA A 138 20.39 -9.79 -16.37
C ALA A 138 19.17 -10.73 -16.28
N LYS A 139 18.47 -10.77 -15.15
CA LYS A 139 17.27 -11.59 -14.97
C LYS A 139 16.11 -11.13 -15.86
N VAL A 140 15.91 -9.82 -16.04
CA VAL A 140 14.91 -9.30 -16.99
C VAL A 140 15.17 -9.78 -18.42
N ARG A 141 16.43 -9.79 -18.85
CA ARG A 141 16.80 -10.30 -20.19
C ARG A 141 16.62 -11.81 -20.32
N GLU A 142 16.90 -12.55 -19.26
CA GLU A 142 16.67 -13.99 -19.19
C GLU A 142 15.18 -14.33 -19.38
N GLU A 143 14.29 -13.71 -18.59
CA GLU A 143 12.84 -13.93 -18.69
C GLU A 143 12.27 -13.50 -20.07
N LEU A 144 12.82 -12.44 -20.67
CA LEU A 144 12.45 -12.05 -22.03
C LEU A 144 12.83 -13.14 -23.05
N GLY A 145 14.03 -13.72 -22.91
CA GLY A 145 14.46 -14.82 -23.77
C GLY A 145 13.63 -16.09 -23.58
N GLU A 146 13.21 -16.39 -22.35
CA GLU A 146 12.27 -17.49 -22.07
C GLU A 146 10.91 -17.25 -22.74
N LEU A 147 10.38 -16.03 -22.64
CA LEU A 147 9.13 -15.65 -23.30
C LEU A 147 9.23 -15.77 -24.83
N GLU A 148 10.32 -15.30 -25.44
CA GLU A 148 10.57 -15.42 -26.88
C GLU A 148 10.60 -16.89 -27.31
N ALA A 149 11.30 -17.75 -26.56
CA ALA A 149 11.37 -19.18 -26.84
C ALA A 149 10.01 -19.88 -26.72
N ASP A 150 9.17 -19.49 -25.75
CA ASP A 150 7.82 -20.01 -25.59
C ASP A 150 6.89 -19.59 -26.73
N LEU A 151 7.02 -18.35 -27.24
CA LEU A 151 6.26 -17.87 -28.40
C LEU A 151 6.59 -18.62 -29.69
N ASP A 152 7.84 -19.06 -29.83
CA ASP A 152 8.30 -19.87 -30.97
C ASP A 152 7.87 -21.35 -30.86
N HIS A 153 7.30 -21.77 -29.72
CA HIS A 153 6.77 -23.13 -29.52
C HIS A 153 5.22 -23.16 -29.66
N PRO A 154 4.64 -23.66 -30.76
CA PRO A 154 3.22 -23.50 -31.11
C PRO A 154 2.22 -24.37 -30.32
N ALA A 155 2.51 -24.75 -29.07
CA ALA A 155 1.68 -25.71 -28.32
C ALA A 155 1.23 -25.17 -26.96
N ARG A 156 0.41 -24.11 -26.95
CA ARG A 156 -0.39 -23.70 -25.77
C ARG A 156 -1.53 -22.72 -26.04
N ALA A 157 -2.11 -22.76 -27.25
CA ALA A 157 -3.29 -21.97 -27.61
C ALA A 157 -4.62 -22.69 -27.36
N GLU A 158 -4.71 -23.55 -26.34
CA GLU A 158 -5.98 -24.12 -25.89
C GLU A 158 -6.09 -23.91 -24.38
N HIS A 159 -6.83 -22.87 -23.98
CA HIS A 159 -7.69 -22.83 -22.79
C HIS A 159 -8.32 -21.42 -22.73
N GLU A 160 -9.40 -21.23 -23.50
CA GLU A 160 -10.49 -20.31 -23.13
C GLU A 160 -11.40 -20.98 -22.09
#